data_AF-A0A1C3W7U1-F1
#
_entry.id   AF-A0A1C3W7U1-F1
#
_cell.length_a   1.000
_cell.length_b   1.000
_cell.length_c   1.000
_cell.angle_alpha   90.00
_cell.angle_beta   90.00
_cell.angle_gamma   90.00
#
_symmetry.space_group_name_H-M   'P 1'
#
loop_
_entity.id
_entity.type
_entity.pdbx_description
1 polymer ?
#
loop_
_entity_poly.entity_id
_entity_poly.type
_entity_poly.pdbx_seq_one_letter_code
_entity_poly.pdbx_strand_id
1 'polypeptide(L)'
;MRPLAKWGALVAIVSIAPLAFVAAIYLQKPPNRLNEAISAIGFHPITPPMLLRAPGSIYHVSANGRDYDMLCEVSPDRLVGVTRSSASTTQVTSELRRAQYALDSKIVHSIQSRTDAKLAESLRLELDDVQVLEISLEELAIIADELFQRESCDREVRRYLENGEYVCQGQRVLKASTRYVAAYDNTAAGSVQHTTDLIRNHFDPTVSVQGGQSVSGANLYFGMRLAPRCLSFKDAKRQPRPPLSLWNRLVNHFPSLEFL
;
A
#
# COMPACT_ATOMS: atom_id res chain seq x y z
N MET A 1 -6.54 -21.90 52.58
CA MET A 1 -6.11 -20.89 51.59
C MET A 1 -7.13 -20.88 50.45
N ARG A 2 -7.86 -19.77 50.29
CA ARG A 2 -9.22 -19.75 49.71
C ARG A 2 -9.23 -19.68 48.16
N PRO A 3 -10.11 -20.43 47.48
CA PRO A 3 -10.22 -20.51 46.02
C PRO A 3 -10.66 -19.20 45.33
N LEU A 4 -11.13 -18.21 46.10
CA LEU A 4 -11.58 -16.90 45.60
C LEU A 4 -10.44 -16.07 44.97
N ALA A 5 -9.20 -16.24 45.41
CA ALA A 5 -8.05 -15.51 44.85
C ALA A 5 -7.73 -15.92 43.41
N LYS A 6 -8.00 -17.19 43.02
CA LYS A 6 -7.74 -17.70 41.67
C LYS A 6 -8.75 -17.19 40.64
N TRP A 7 -10.00 -16.98 41.06
CA TRP A 7 -11.05 -16.44 40.19
C TRP A 7 -10.91 -14.93 39.97
N GLY A 8 -10.49 -14.17 41.00
CA GLY A 8 -10.21 -12.74 40.85
C GLY A 8 -9.07 -12.45 39.86
N ALA A 9 -8.02 -13.27 39.85
CA ALA A 9 -6.92 -13.14 38.90
C ALA A 9 -7.33 -13.43 37.44
N LEU A 10 -8.17 -14.45 37.23
CA LEU A 10 -8.69 -14.80 35.89
C LEU A 10 -9.58 -13.70 35.31
N VAL A 11 -10.46 -13.11 36.12
CA VAL A 11 -11.34 -12.01 35.68
C VAL A 11 -10.52 -10.75 35.36
N ALA A 12 -9.47 -10.45 36.12
CA ALA A 12 -8.58 -9.33 35.84
C ALA A 12 -7.78 -9.53 34.53
N ILE A 13 -7.28 -10.73 34.25
CA ILE A 13 -6.54 -11.01 33.01
C ILE A 13 -7.47 -10.91 31.78
N VAL A 14 -8.70 -11.42 31.86
CA VAL A 14 -9.68 -11.36 30.77
C VAL A 14 -10.15 -9.92 30.49
N SER A 15 -10.14 -9.03 31.47
CA SER A 15 -10.54 -7.63 31.30
C SER A 15 -9.40 -6.71 30.85
N ILE A 16 -8.14 -7.05 31.15
CA ILE A 16 -6.96 -6.26 30.73
C ILE A 16 -6.45 -6.70 29.35
N ALA A 17 -6.60 -7.97 28.96
CA ALA A 17 -6.15 -8.47 27.67
C ALA A 17 -6.73 -7.72 26.44
N PRO A 18 -8.02 -7.34 26.39
CA PRO A 18 -8.59 -6.55 25.29
C PRO A 18 -7.97 -5.16 25.21
N LEU A 19 -7.74 -4.50 26.36
CA LEU A 19 -7.15 -3.16 26.42
C LEU A 19 -5.67 -3.18 26.02
N ALA A 20 -4.92 -4.20 26.44
CA ALA A 20 -3.54 -4.41 26.02
C ALA A 20 -3.44 -4.76 24.53
N PHE A 21 -4.40 -5.52 23.99
CA PHE A 21 -4.47 -5.85 22.56
C PHE A 21 -4.80 -4.61 21.71
N VAL A 22 -5.77 -3.79 22.14
CA VAL A 22 -6.09 -2.51 21.49
C VAL A 22 -4.89 -1.56 21.58
N ALA A 23 -4.26 -1.41 22.75
CA ALA A 23 -3.06 -0.60 22.91
C ALA A 23 -1.91 -1.11 22.02
N ALA A 24 -1.70 -2.42 21.91
CA ALA A 24 -0.68 -3.00 21.03
C ALA A 24 -0.97 -2.77 19.53
N ILE A 25 -2.25 -2.73 19.12
CA ILE A 25 -2.65 -2.33 17.77
C ILE A 25 -2.35 -0.84 17.53
N TYR A 26 -2.62 0.02 18.52
CA TYR A 26 -2.35 1.46 18.43
C TYR A 26 -0.87 1.84 18.59
N LEU A 27 -0.05 1.00 19.26
CA LEU A 27 1.39 1.16 19.42
C LEU A 27 2.20 0.73 18.18
N GLN A 28 1.56 0.18 17.15
CA GLN A 28 2.23 -0.04 15.86
C GLN A 28 2.47 1.29 15.18
N LYS A 29 3.76 1.67 15.06
CA LYS A 29 4.39 2.75 14.27
C LYS A 29 3.47 3.95 13.94
N PRO A 30 3.83 5.19 14.33
CA PRO A 30 3.02 6.37 13.97
C PRO A 30 2.74 6.32 12.47
N PRO A 31 1.47 6.26 12.05
CA PRO A 31 1.17 6.11 10.65
C PRO A 31 1.68 7.34 9.91
N ASN A 32 2.34 7.12 8.78
CA ASN A 32 2.75 8.20 7.89
C ASN A 32 1.47 8.93 7.43
N ARG A 33 1.38 10.26 7.59
CA ARG A 33 0.22 11.06 7.16
C ARG A 33 -0.15 10.81 5.69
N LEU A 34 0.83 10.53 4.84
CA LEU A 34 0.59 10.11 3.46
C LEU A 34 -0.12 8.75 3.38
N ASN A 35 0.34 7.76 4.14
CA ASN A 35 -0.27 6.43 4.15
C ASN A 35 -1.68 6.46 4.77
N GLU A 36 -1.92 7.31 5.77
CA GLU A 36 -3.26 7.58 6.30
C GLU A 36 -4.16 8.21 5.25
N ALA A 37 -3.67 9.24 4.54
CA ALA A 37 -4.43 9.90 3.50
C ALA A 37 -4.78 8.94 2.36
N ILE A 38 -3.83 8.11 1.90
CA ILE A 38 -4.04 7.06 0.90
C ILE A 38 -5.08 6.04 1.41
N SER A 39 -4.99 5.65 2.68
CA SER A 39 -5.96 4.73 3.29
C SER A 39 -7.36 5.34 3.41
N ALA A 40 -7.45 6.63 3.74
CA ALA A 40 -8.71 7.35 3.91
C ALA A 40 -9.50 7.46 2.59
N ILE A 41 -8.81 7.58 1.46
CA ILE A 41 -9.42 7.56 0.12
C ILE A 41 -9.71 6.13 -0.39
N GLY A 42 -9.45 5.09 0.41
CA GLY A 42 -9.78 3.70 0.12
C GLY A 42 -8.75 2.96 -0.73
N PHE A 43 -7.48 3.38 -0.68
CA PHE A 43 -6.35 2.68 -1.29
C PHE A 43 -5.43 2.11 -0.21
N HIS A 44 -4.71 1.05 -0.54
CA HIS A 44 -3.67 0.49 0.32
C HIS A 44 -2.32 1.08 -0.06
N PRO A 45 -1.57 1.66 0.90
CA PRO A 45 -0.30 2.28 0.61
C PRO A 45 0.73 1.26 0.13
N ILE A 46 1.47 1.62 -0.91
CA ILE A 46 2.62 0.88 -1.42
C ILE A 46 3.86 1.57 -0.85
N THR A 47 4.64 0.87 -0.03
CA THR A 47 5.84 1.42 0.59
C THR A 47 7.00 0.42 0.46
N PRO A 48 8.12 0.80 -0.20
CA PRO A 48 8.33 2.05 -0.93
C PRO A 48 7.50 2.12 -2.23
N PRO A 49 7.19 3.32 -2.75
CA PRO A 49 6.51 3.47 -4.04
C PRO A 49 7.31 2.80 -5.16
N MET A 50 6.63 2.10 -6.07
CA MET A 50 7.30 1.31 -7.11
C MET A 50 6.46 1.16 -8.39
N LEU A 51 7.09 0.75 -9.49
CA LEU A 51 6.44 0.55 -10.79
C LEU A 51 5.90 -0.87 -11.01
N LEU A 52 6.33 -1.84 -10.21
CA LEU A 52 6.02 -3.27 -10.42
C LEU A 52 4.60 -3.66 -10.00
N ARG A 53 3.87 -2.79 -9.27
CA ARG A 53 2.52 -3.09 -8.78
C ARG A 53 1.43 -2.53 -9.69
N ALA A 54 1.47 -2.92 -10.96
CA ALA A 54 0.50 -2.47 -11.95
C ALA A 54 -0.92 -3.00 -11.67
N PRO A 55 -1.98 -2.27 -12.11
CA PRO A 55 -3.34 -2.79 -12.06
C PRO A 55 -3.47 -4.00 -12.99
N GLY A 56 -4.32 -4.96 -12.67
CA GLY A 56 -4.50 -6.20 -13.43
C GLY A 56 -3.61 -7.36 -12.99
N SER A 57 -2.49 -7.10 -12.32
CA SER A 57 -1.66 -8.15 -11.71
C SER A 57 -2.39 -8.89 -10.59
N ILE A 58 -1.98 -10.14 -10.34
CA ILE A 58 -2.52 -11.01 -9.29
C ILE A 58 -1.55 -11.05 -8.11
N TYR A 59 -2.09 -10.88 -6.90
CA TYR A 59 -1.33 -10.79 -5.67
C TYR A 59 -1.83 -11.80 -4.64
N HIS A 60 -0.91 -12.39 -3.89
CA HIS A 60 -1.21 -12.95 -2.58
C HIS A 60 -1.42 -11.79 -1.60
N VAL A 61 -2.47 -11.90 -0.79
CA VAL A 61 -2.84 -10.94 0.24
C VAL A 61 -2.81 -11.66 1.58
N SER A 62 -1.91 -11.21 2.45
CA SER A 62 -1.83 -11.68 3.82
C SER A 62 -3.19 -11.62 4.54
N ALA A 63 -3.40 -12.53 5.50
CA ALA A 63 -4.64 -12.57 6.28
C ALA A 63 -4.94 -11.29 7.09
N ASN A 64 -3.92 -10.47 7.34
CA ASN A 64 -4.07 -9.16 7.99
C ASN A 64 -4.42 -8.03 6.99
N GLY A 65 -4.39 -8.31 5.68
CA GLY A 65 -4.71 -7.37 4.60
C GLY A 65 -3.66 -6.27 4.37
N ARG A 66 -2.42 -6.44 4.86
CA ARG A 66 -1.37 -5.40 4.82
C ARG A 66 -0.25 -5.70 3.85
N ASP A 67 0.13 -6.97 3.78
CA ASP A 67 1.23 -7.44 2.95
C ASP A 67 0.69 -8.03 1.65
N TYR A 68 1.33 -7.64 0.54
CA TYR A 68 0.97 -8.01 -0.83
C TYR A 68 2.20 -8.56 -1.54
N ASP A 69 2.14 -9.82 -1.93
CA ASP A 69 3.19 -10.47 -2.74
C ASP A 69 2.66 -10.66 -4.16
N MET A 70 3.40 -10.14 -5.14
CA MET A 70 3.00 -10.29 -6.54
C MET A 70 3.23 -11.73 -6.99
N LEU A 71 2.17 -12.40 -7.45
CA LEU A 71 2.23 -13.76 -7.98
C LEU A 71 2.34 -13.76 -9.49
N CYS A 72 1.52 -12.94 -10.14
CA CYS A 72 1.46 -12.86 -11.60
C CYS A 72 1.44 -11.41 -12.05
N GLU A 73 2.49 -11.02 -12.76
CA GLU A 73 2.63 -9.69 -13.33
C GLU A 73 1.92 -9.61 -14.69
N VAL A 74 1.09 -8.58 -14.86
CA VAL A 74 0.57 -8.20 -16.18
C VAL A 74 1.58 -7.30 -16.89
N SER A 75 1.84 -7.58 -18.16
CA SER A 75 2.77 -6.80 -18.97
C SER A 75 2.22 -5.39 -19.24
N PRO A 76 3.06 -4.34 -19.19
CA PRO A 76 2.63 -2.97 -19.48
C PRO A 76 1.91 -2.81 -20.83
N ASP A 77 2.32 -3.54 -21.86
CA ASP A 77 1.72 -3.46 -23.20
C ASP A 77 0.25 -3.90 -23.21
N ARG A 78 -0.13 -4.87 -22.36
CA ARG A 78 -1.52 -5.33 -22.23
C ARG A 78 -2.41 -4.30 -21.56
N LEU A 79 -1.81 -3.41 -20.76
CA LEU A 79 -2.52 -2.36 -20.02
C LEU A 79 -2.86 -1.14 -20.88
N VAL A 80 -2.24 -1.02 -22.06
CA VAL A 80 -2.53 0.03 -23.03
C VAL A 80 -3.97 -0.12 -23.53
N GLY A 81 -4.75 0.95 -23.47
CA GLY A 81 -6.14 0.98 -23.96
C GLY A 81 -7.19 0.43 -23.00
N VAL A 82 -6.82 -0.43 -22.05
CA VAL A 82 -7.75 -0.94 -21.01
C VAL A 82 -7.68 -0.16 -19.71
N THR A 83 -6.53 0.42 -19.42
CA THR A 83 -6.36 1.29 -18.25
C THR A 83 -6.90 2.67 -18.56
N ARG A 84 -7.80 3.16 -17.70
CA ARG A 84 -8.40 4.49 -17.84
C ARG A 84 -8.10 5.33 -16.61
N SER A 85 -7.97 6.65 -16.79
CA SER A 85 -7.94 7.57 -15.66
C SER A 85 -9.35 7.65 -15.07
N SER A 86 -9.48 7.37 -13.77
CA SER A 86 -10.75 7.37 -13.06
C SER A 86 -11.25 8.81 -12.88
N ALA A 87 -12.56 9.01 -13.00
CA ALA A 87 -13.20 10.30 -12.74
C ALA A 87 -13.00 10.81 -11.30
N SER A 88 -12.68 9.89 -10.37
CA SER A 88 -12.37 10.20 -8.97
C SER A 88 -11.01 10.89 -8.76
N THR A 89 -10.20 11.05 -9.81
CA THR A 89 -8.85 11.63 -9.72
C THR A 89 -8.86 13.03 -9.10
N THR A 90 -9.84 13.88 -9.41
CA THR A 90 -9.93 15.25 -8.84
C THR A 90 -10.22 15.24 -7.34
N GLN A 91 -11.08 14.34 -6.88
CA GLN A 91 -11.39 14.16 -5.46
C GLN A 91 -10.21 13.55 -4.70
N VAL A 92 -9.55 12.56 -5.29
CA VAL A 92 -8.35 11.94 -4.70
C VAL A 92 -7.22 12.98 -4.58
N THR A 93 -7.01 13.79 -5.62
CA THR A 93 -5.99 14.85 -5.60
C THR A 93 -6.28 15.91 -4.55
N SER A 94 -7.55 16.30 -4.34
CA SER A 94 -7.91 17.31 -3.35
C SER A 94 -7.74 16.80 -1.92
N GLU A 95 -8.14 15.55 -1.64
CA GLU A 95 -7.94 14.91 -0.33
C GLU A 95 -6.45 14.72 0.00
N LEU A 96 -5.67 14.25 -0.98
CA LEU A 96 -4.23 14.10 -0.80
C LEU A 96 -3.54 15.47 -0.60
N ARG A 97 -3.93 16.52 -1.34
CA ARG A 97 -3.40 17.89 -1.13
C ARG A 97 -3.75 18.47 0.24
N ARG A 98 -4.96 18.21 0.74
CA ARG A 98 -5.40 18.64 2.09
C ARG A 98 -4.58 18.01 3.20
N ALA A 99 -4.06 16.81 2.98
CA ALA A 99 -3.29 16.08 3.98
C ALA A 99 -1.90 16.69 4.29
N GLN A 100 -1.44 17.71 3.55
CA GLN A 100 -0.12 18.34 3.67
C GLN A 100 1.00 17.31 3.82
N TYR A 101 1.56 16.89 2.68
CA TYR A 101 2.56 15.83 2.55
C TYR A 101 3.89 16.15 3.25
N ALA A 102 3.94 15.99 4.57
CA ALA A 102 5.21 15.81 5.26
C ALA A 102 5.70 14.38 4.93
N LEU A 103 6.89 14.26 4.35
CA LEU A 103 7.55 12.98 4.19
C LEU A 103 7.59 12.23 5.51
N ASP A 104 7.64 10.90 5.40
CA ASP A 104 7.85 10.03 6.54
C ASP A 104 8.96 10.62 7.41
N SER A 105 8.62 10.92 8.65
CA SER A 105 9.58 11.35 9.66
C SER A 105 10.80 10.43 9.68
N LYS A 106 10.68 9.14 9.34
CA LYS A 106 11.79 8.19 9.21
C LYS A 106 12.62 8.35 7.94
N ILE A 107 12.04 8.77 6.82
CA ILE A 107 12.83 9.10 5.62
C ILE A 107 13.65 10.34 5.94
N VAL A 108 13.00 11.37 6.49
CA VAL A 108 13.65 12.58 6.99
C VAL A 108 14.72 12.22 8.03
N HIS A 109 14.41 11.35 9.01
CA HIS A 109 15.35 10.93 10.04
C HIS A 109 16.49 10.07 9.49
N SER A 110 16.22 9.20 8.52
CA SER A 110 17.23 8.32 7.90
C SER A 110 18.22 9.15 7.08
N ILE A 111 17.73 10.19 6.39
CA ILE A 111 18.54 11.15 5.67
C ILE A 111 19.31 12.02 6.67
N GLN A 112 18.66 12.57 7.70
CA GLN A 112 19.30 13.38 8.75
C GLN A 112 20.33 12.60 9.59
N SER A 113 20.15 11.28 9.77
CA SER A 113 21.07 10.43 10.53
C SER A 113 22.31 10.01 9.74
N ARG A 114 22.28 10.13 8.40
CA ARG A 114 23.35 9.69 7.49
C ARG A 114 24.05 10.84 6.77
N THR A 115 23.44 12.02 6.78
CA THR A 115 24.00 13.26 6.24
C THR A 115 24.38 14.14 7.43
N ASP A 116 25.48 14.89 7.35
CA ASP A 116 25.86 15.83 8.42
C ASP A 116 24.65 16.66 8.86
N ALA A 117 24.35 16.62 10.17
CA ALA A 117 23.04 16.88 10.79
C ALA A 117 22.45 18.28 10.59
N LYS A 118 23.09 19.16 9.80
CA LYS A 118 22.65 20.52 9.49
C LYS A 118 22.03 20.69 8.09
N LEU A 119 22.02 19.66 7.25
CA LEU A 119 21.77 19.80 5.81
C LEU A 119 20.31 19.66 5.35
N ALA A 120 19.39 19.26 6.22
CA ALA A 120 17.97 19.10 5.86
C ALA A 120 17.06 19.58 7.01
N GLU A 121 16.93 20.89 7.18
CA GLU A 121 15.94 21.46 8.12
C GLU A 121 14.50 21.11 7.70
N SER A 122 14.25 20.95 6.39
CA SER A 122 12.99 20.40 5.90
C SER A 122 13.16 19.71 4.54
N LEU A 123 12.64 18.49 4.43
CA LEU A 123 12.43 17.78 3.17
C LEU A 123 10.92 17.66 2.97
N ARG A 124 10.38 18.35 1.97
CA ARG A 124 8.96 18.29 1.60
C ARG A 124 8.79 17.40 0.38
N LEU A 125 7.81 16.50 0.42
CA LEU A 125 7.36 15.76 -0.77
C LEU A 125 6.13 16.45 -1.29
N GLU A 126 6.11 16.73 -2.58
CA GLU A 126 4.92 17.15 -3.29
C GLU A 126 4.57 16.05 -4.29
N LEU A 127 3.30 15.66 -4.33
CA LEU A 127 2.79 14.75 -5.34
C LEU A 127 2.20 15.56 -6.49
N ASP A 128 2.82 15.44 -7.66
CA ASP A 128 2.40 16.05 -8.91
C ASP A 128 1.78 15.01 -9.83
N ASP A 129 0.98 15.45 -10.80
CA ASP A 129 0.33 14.61 -11.81
C ASP A 129 -0.40 13.38 -11.25
N VAL A 130 -1.06 13.55 -10.11
CA VAL A 130 -1.81 12.48 -9.43
C VAL A 130 -2.88 11.94 -10.36
N GLN A 131 -2.85 10.62 -10.59
CA GLN A 131 -3.76 9.89 -11.45
C GLN A 131 -4.24 8.63 -10.75
N VAL A 132 -5.53 8.35 -10.87
CA VAL A 132 -6.08 7.04 -10.50
C VAL A 132 -6.24 6.23 -11.77
N LEU A 133 -5.41 5.22 -11.93
CA LEU A 133 -5.51 4.28 -13.04
C LEU A 133 -6.44 3.14 -12.65
N GLU A 134 -7.41 2.82 -13.50
CA GLU A 134 -8.44 1.81 -13.25
C GLU A 134 -8.63 0.88 -14.45
N ILE A 135 -8.88 -0.40 -14.16
CA ILE A 135 -9.32 -1.41 -15.12
C ILE A 135 -10.76 -1.83 -14.78
N SER A 136 -11.59 -2.06 -15.81
CA SER A 136 -12.96 -2.54 -15.62
C SER A 136 -12.97 -3.97 -15.07
N LEU A 137 -14.05 -4.37 -14.39
CA LEU A 137 -14.16 -5.74 -13.86
C LEU A 137 -14.17 -6.80 -14.97
N GLU A 138 -14.69 -6.46 -16.15
CA GLU A 138 -14.69 -7.32 -17.33
C GLU A 138 -13.27 -7.55 -17.85
N GLU A 139 -12.49 -6.49 -18.05
CA GLU A 139 -11.10 -6.59 -18.49
C GLU A 139 -10.22 -7.29 -17.45
N LEU A 140 -10.50 -7.10 -16.16
CA LEU A 140 -9.82 -7.84 -15.10
C LEU A 140 -9.99 -9.35 -15.23
N ALA A 141 -11.21 -9.82 -15.53
CA ALA A 141 -11.49 -11.24 -15.74
C ALA A 141 -10.74 -11.78 -16.96
N ILE A 142 -10.75 -11.05 -18.07
CA ILE A 142 -10.01 -11.41 -19.30
C ILE A 142 -8.49 -11.50 -19.01
N ILE A 143 -7.93 -10.49 -18.34
CA ILE A 143 -6.52 -10.48 -17.94
C ILE A 143 -6.21 -11.66 -17.02
N ALA A 144 -7.09 -11.99 -16.07
CA ALA A 144 -6.88 -13.12 -15.18
C ALA A 144 -6.82 -14.44 -15.97
N ASP A 145 -7.73 -14.66 -16.91
CA ASP A 145 -7.72 -15.84 -17.78
C ASP A 145 -6.44 -15.92 -18.63
N GLU A 146 -5.98 -14.80 -19.20
CA GLU A 146 -4.70 -14.72 -19.92
C GLU A 146 -3.50 -15.04 -19.01
N LEU A 147 -3.50 -14.55 -17.77
CA LEU A 147 -2.46 -14.83 -16.79
C LEU A 147 -2.43 -16.32 -16.40
N PHE A 148 -3.60 -16.96 -16.25
CA PHE A 148 -3.70 -18.39 -15.94
C PHE A 148 -3.30 -19.30 -17.09
N GLN A 149 -3.25 -18.83 -18.34
CA GLN A 149 -2.65 -19.59 -19.43
C GLN A 149 -1.14 -19.78 -19.25
N ARG A 150 -0.48 -18.96 -18.41
CA ARG A 150 0.91 -19.16 -18.02
C ARG A 150 0.98 -20.20 -16.90
N GLU A 151 1.47 -21.40 -17.21
CA GLU A 151 1.53 -22.51 -16.26
C GLU A 151 2.19 -22.15 -14.91
N SER A 152 3.22 -21.30 -14.93
CA SER A 152 3.89 -20.82 -13.73
C SER A 152 2.97 -19.99 -12.82
N CYS A 153 2.14 -19.12 -13.41
CA CYS A 153 1.17 -18.31 -12.68
C CYS A 153 0.05 -19.18 -12.12
N ASP A 154 -0.57 -20.03 -12.95
CA ASP A 154 -1.65 -20.91 -12.52
C ASP A 154 -1.21 -21.82 -11.36
N ARG A 155 -0.04 -22.46 -11.48
CA ARG A 155 0.51 -23.31 -10.42
C ARG A 155 0.71 -22.56 -9.11
N GLU A 156 1.29 -21.36 -9.17
CA GLU A 156 1.56 -20.58 -7.96
C GLU A 156 0.25 -20.11 -7.31
N VAL A 157 -0.69 -19.59 -8.09
CA VAL A 157 -2.00 -19.16 -7.59
C VAL A 157 -2.76 -20.32 -6.96
N ARG A 158 -2.78 -21.49 -7.60
CA ARG A 158 -3.40 -22.69 -7.03
C ARG A 158 -2.79 -23.09 -5.69
N ARG A 159 -1.47 -23.04 -5.55
CA ARG A 159 -0.79 -23.35 -4.29
C ARG A 159 -1.28 -22.47 -3.14
N TYR A 160 -1.41 -21.16 -3.38
CA TYR A 160 -1.92 -20.22 -2.37
C TYR A 160 -3.40 -20.46 -2.06
N LEU A 161 -4.22 -20.69 -3.09
CA LEU A 161 -5.64 -20.97 -2.91
C LEU A 161 -5.90 -22.30 -2.19
N GLU A 162 -5.11 -23.35 -2.46
CA GLU A 162 -5.18 -24.66 -1.78
C GLU A 162 -4.89 -24.54 -0.28
N ASN A 163 -4.02 -23.60 0.11
CA ASN A 163 -3.72 -23.29 1.50
C ASN A 163 -4.79 -22.40 2.17
N GLY A 164 -5.85 -22.03 1.45
CA GLY A 164 -6.90 -21.13 1.94
C GLY A 164 -6.46 -19.67 2.08
N GLU A 165 -5.39 -19.29 1.38
CA GLU A 165 -4.87 -17.92 1.40
C GLU A 165 -5.63 -17.02 0.41
N TYR A 166 -5.55 -15.71 0.62
CA TYR A 166 -6.28 -14.76 -0.23
C TYR A 166 -5.44 -14.43 -1.46
N VAL A 167 -5.98 -14.70 -2.64
CA VAL A 167 -5.37 -14.30 -3.91
C VAL A 167 -6.30 -13.30 -4.60
N CYS A 168 -5.86 -12.07 -4.79
CA CYS A 168 -6.72 -10.99 -5.26
C CYS A 168 -6.02 -10.21 -6.38
N GLN A 169 -6.82 -9.70 -7.32
CA GLN A 169 -6.30 -8.89 -8.43
C GLN A 169 -6.31 -7.40 -8.08
N GLY A 170 -5.29 -6.65 -8.50
CA GLY A 170 -5.28 -5.19 -8.37
C GLY A 170 -6.25 -4.57 -9.38
N GLN A 171 -7.21 -3.75 -8.94
CA GLN A 171 -8.18 -3.09 -9.84
C GLN A 171 -7.78 -1.65 -10.16
N ARG A 172 -7.38 -0.90 -9.14
CA ARG A 172 -7.01 0.51 -9.28
C ARG A 172 -5.66 0.78 -8.64
N VAL A 173 -4.90 1.70 -9.20
CA VAL A 173 -3.66 2.18 -8.60
C VAL A 173 -3.62 3.70 -8.57
N LEU A 174 -3.08 4.24 -7.49
CA LEU A 174 -2.75 5.65 -7.35
C LEU A 174 -1.34 5.86 -7.89
N LYS A 175 -1.24 6.57 -9.00
CA LYS A 175 0.02 6.93 -9.66
C LYS A 175 0.28 8.42 -9.45
N ALA A 176 1.52 8.78 -9.14
CA ALA A 176 1.91 10.19 -9.05
C ALA A 176 3.39 10.36 -9.40
N SER A 177 3.75 11.58 -9.78
CA SER A 177 5.13 12.05 -9.80
C SER A 177 5.44 12.71 -8.46
N THR A 178 6.71 12.72 -8.10
CA THR A 178 7.19 13.22 -6.81
C THR A 178 8.14 14.38 -7.03
N ARG A 179 7.97 15.42 -6.23
CA ARG A 179 8.90 16.53 -6.13
C ARG A 179 9.37 16.63 -4.70
N TYR A 180 10.65 16.40 -4.49
CA TYR A 180 11.33 16.54 -3.21
C TYR A 180 11.99 17.91 -3.17
N VAL A 181 11.49 18.78 -2.30
CA VAL A 181 12.09 20.10 -2.05
C VAL A 181 12.84 20.00 -0.73
N ALA A 182 14.18 20.03 -0.81
CA ALA A 182 15.04 20.14 0.36
C ALA A 182 15.40 21.62 0.55
N ALA A 183 15.33 22.12 1.78
CA ALA A 183 15.93 23.41 2.12
C ALA A 183 17.39 23.18 2.51
N TYR A 184 18.34 23.62 1.68
CA TYR A 184 19.77 23.59 1.99
C TYR A 184 20.28 24.97 2.39
N ASP A 185 21.22 25.02 3.32
CA ASP A 185 22.05 26.20 3.54
C ASP A 185 23.02 26.39 2.35
N ASN A 186 23.34 27.64 2.00
CA ASN A 186 23.93 28.01 0.69
C ASN A 186 25.35 27.44 0.40
N THR A 187 25.94 26.68 1.31
CA THR A 187 27.26 26.05 1.19
C THR A 187 27.23 24.58 0.73
N ALA A 188 26.06 24.05 0.34
CA ALA A 188 25.79 22.61 0.32
C ALA A 188 25.69 21.92 -1.06
N ALA A 189 26.39 22.38 -2.10
CA ALA A 189 26.30 21.77 -3.44
C ALA A 189 26.62 20.25 -3.46
N GLY A 190 27.56 19.78 -2.63
CA GLY A 190 27.86 18.35 -2.47
C GLY A 190 26.78 17.55 -1.74
N SER A 191 25.88 18.22 -1.01
CA SER A 191 24.80 17.57 -0.26
C SER A 191 23.59 17.21 -1.11
N VAL A 192 23.35 17.94 -2.21
CA VAL A 192 22.21 17.68 -3.10
C VAL A 192 22.33 16.29 -3.71
N GLN A 193 23.51 15.97 -4.25
CA GLN A 193 23.78 14.68 -4.89
C GLN A 193 23.67 13.51 -3.89
N HIS A 194 24.16 13.68 -2.66
CA HIS A 194 24.08 12.67 -1.61
C HIS A 194 22.62 12.39 -1.19
N THR A 195 21.82 13.44 -0.99
CA THR A 195 20.39 13.31 -0.71
C THR A 195 19.64 12.64 -1.86
N THR A 196 19.96 13.01 -3.10
CA THR A 196 19.42 12.37 -4.30
C THR A 196 19.72 10.88 -4.33
N ASP A 197 20.97 10.47 -4.05
CA ASP A 197 21.35 9.05 -4.07
C ASP A 197 20.69 8.27 -2.92
N LEU A 198 20.53 8.87 -1.74
CA LEU A 198 19.78 8.26 -0.63
C LEU A 198 18.30 8.05 -0.98
N ILE A 199 17.65 9.07 -1.57
CA ILE A 199 16.27 8.96 -2.02
C ILE A 199 16.16 7.90 -3.11
N ARG A 200 17.10 7.88 -4.07
CA ARG A 200 17.13 6.90 -5.15
C ARG A 200 17.22 5.46 -4.65
N ASN A 201 18.12 5.22 -3.69
CA ASN A 201 18.43 3.88 -3.22
C ASN A 201 17.40 3.32 -2.22
N HIS A 202 16.62 4.18 -1.56
CA HIS A 202 15.74 3.74 -0.47
C HIS A 202 14.26 4.03 -0.67
N PHE A 203 13.89 4.92 -1.59
CA PHE A 203 12.51 5.39 -1.67
C PHE A 203 11.99 5.56 -3.10
N ASP A 204 12.71 6.26 -3.96
CA ASP A 204 12.26 6.65 -5.29
C ASP A 204 13.34 6.34 -6.35
N PRO A 205 13.28 5.17 -7.01
CA PRO A 205 14.34 4.76 -7.93
C PRO A 205 14.46 5.67 -9.16
N THR A 206 13.46 6.51 -9.42
CA THR A 206 13.39 7.39 -10.61
C THR A 206 13.90 8.79 -10.35
N VAL A 207 14.36 9.07 -9.12
CA VAL A 207 14.71 10.43 -8.72
C VAL A 207 15.93 10.97 -9.48
N SER A 208 15.78 12.17 -10.03
CA SER A 208 16.83 12.93 -10.72
C SER A 208 16.86 14.39 -10.28
N VAL A 209 18.02 15.04 -10.43
CA VAL A 209 18.22 16.44 -10.06
C VAL A 209 17.63 17.33 -11.16
N GLN A 210 16.62 18.14 -10.85
CA GLN A 210 16.02 19.08 -11.80
C GLN A 210 16.66 20.49 -11.79
N GLY A 211 17.58 20.75 -10.84
CA GLY A 211 18.26 22.02 -10.66
C GLY A 211 17.96 22.67 -9.30
N GLY A 212 18.92 23.41 -8.77
CA GLY A 212 18.82 24.04 -7.45
C GLY A 212 18.73 23.02 -6.31
N GLN A 213 17.80 23.26 -5.37
CA GLN A 213 17.60 22.46 -4.16
C GLN A 213 16.50 21.37 -4.29
N SER A 214 16.03 21.10 -5.50
CA SER A 214 14.91 20.16 -5.75
C SER A 214 15.31 18.91 -6.55
N VAL A 215 14.75 17.78 -6.14
CA VAL A 215 14.92 16.46 -6.77
C VAL A 215 13.54 15.93 -7.14
N SER A 216 13.37 15.30 -8.31
CA SER A 216 12.05 14.81 -8.76
C SER A 216 12.11 13.36 -9.20
N GLY A 217 11.16 12.55 -8.76
CA GLY A 217 10.89 11.22 -9.28
C GLY A 217 9.60 11.21 -10.10
N ALA A 218 9.44 10.23 -10.97
CA ALA A 218 8.35 10.19 -11.94
C ALA A 218 7.56 8.90 -11.84
N ASN A 219 6.22 9.05 -11.92
CA ASN A 219 5.30 7.99 -12.32
C ASN A 219 5.21 6.75 -11.41
N LEU A 220 5.48 6.86 -10.11
CA LEU A 220 5.43 5.74 -9.18
C LEU A 220 4.01 5.42 -8.72
N TYR A 221 3.77 4.15 -8.34
CA TYR A 221 2.53 3.76 -7.67
C TYR A 221 2.65 3.92 -6.15
N PHE A 222 1.76 4.73 -5.59
CA PHE A 222 1.69 5.07 -4.16
C PHE A 222 0.66 4.24 -3.41
N GLY A 223 -0.34 3.73 -4.11
CA GLY A 223 -1.35 2.90 -3.50
C GLY A 223 -2.08 2.03 -4.49
N MET A 224 -2.68 0.96 -3.99
CA MET A 224 -3.49 0.04 -4.80
C MET A 224 -4.82 -0.26 -4.13
N ARG A 225 -5.84 -0.47 -4.96
CA ARG A 225 -7.14 -0.98 -4.53
C ARG A 225 -7.38 -2.29 -5.25
N LEU A 226 -7.62 -3.34 -4.47
CA LEU A 226 -7.95 -4.66 -4.99
C LEU A 226 -9.35 -4.70 -5.57
N ALA A 227 -9.58 -5.66 -6.46
CA ALA A 227 -10.90 -6.02 -6.93
C ALA A 227 -11.83 -6.36 -5.73
N PRO A 228 -13.15 -6.12 -5.85
CA PRO A 228 -14.09 -6.32 -4.74
C PRO A 228 -14.16 -7.77 -4.22
N ARG A 229 -13.78 -8.71 -5.08
CA ARG A 229 -13.75 -10.14 -4.81
C ARG A 229 -12.37 -10.68 -5.18
N CYS A 230 -11.87 -11.56 -4.32
CA CYS A 230 -10.64 -12.31 -4.55
C CYS A 230 -10.96 -13.57 -5.35
N LEU A 231 -9.93 -14.12 -5.97
CA LEU A 231 -10.00 -15.37 -6.71
C LEU A 231 -10.33 -16.52 -5.76
N SER A 232 -11.02 -17.52 -6.31
CA SER A 232 -11.34 -18.77 -5.64
C SER A 232 -11.33 -19.88 -6.68
N PHE A 233 -11.25 -21.14 -6.23
CA PHE A 233 -11.48 -22.26 -7.14
C PHE A 233 -12.84 -22.14 -7.84
N LYS A 234 -12.91 -22.64 -9.08
CA LYS A 234 -14.12 -22.60 -9.93
C LYS A 234 -15.35 -23.25 -9.27
N ASP A 235 -15.14 -24.11 -8.27
CA ASP A 235 -16.20 -24.78 -7.50
C ASP A 235 -16.50 -24.14 -6.14
N ALA A 236 -15.77 -23.09 -5.76
CA ALA A 236 -16.09 -22.36 -4.54
C ALA A 236 -17.40 -21.61 -4.76
N LYS A 237 -18.46 -22.03 -4.06
CA LYS A 237 -19.79 -21.38 -4.09
C LYS A 237 -19.74 -19.87 -3.80
N ARG A 238 -18.64 -19.34 -3.25
CA ARG A 238 -18.40 -17.91 -3.00
C ARG A 238 -16.94 -17.53 -3.15
N GLN A 239 -16.73 -16.36 -3.73
CA GLN A 239 -15.44 -15.67 -3.76
C GLN A 239 -15.26 -14.82 -2.48
N PRO A 240 -14.12 -14.96 -1.77
CA PRO A 240 -13.85 -14.19 -0.57
C PRO A 240 -13.67 -12.70 -0.90
N ARG A 241 -13.96 -11.83 0.07
CA ARG A 241 -13.62 -10.40 -0.04
C ARG A 241 -12.16 -10.20 0.38
N PRO A 242 -11.46 -9.20 -0.15
CA PRO A 242 -10.15 -8.83 0.36
C PRO A 242 -10.18 -8.59 1.89
N PRO A 243 -9.25 -9.16 2.68
CA PRO A 243 -9.26 -9.12 4.16
C PRO A 243 -8.78 -7.76 4.73
N LEU A 244 -9.25 -6.67 4.15
CA LEU A 244 -8.76 -5.30 4.39
C LEU A 244 -9.33 -4.67 5.66
N SER A 245 -10.47 -5.17 6.14
CA SER A 245 -11.13 -4.69 7.34
C SER A 245 -11.41 -5.85 8.29
N LEU A 246 -11.66 -5.55 9.56
CA LEU A 246 -12.10 -6.56 10.54
C LEU A 246 -13.43 -7.19 10.09
N TRP A 247 -14.34 -6.39 9.52
CA TRP A 247 -15.61 -6.88 8.99
C TRP A 247 -15.42 -7.84 7.81
N ASN A 248 -14.58 -7.51 6.84
CA ASN A 248 -14.32 -8.41 5.71
C ASN A 248 -13.75 -9.74 6.19
N ARG A 249 -12.84 -9.71 7.17
CA ARG A 249 -12.28 -10.92 7.80
C ARG A 249 -13.35 -11.74 8.50
N LEU A 250 -14.25 -11.09 9.24
CA LEU A 250 -15.38 -11.76 9.90
C LEU A 250 -16.35 -12.36 8.90
N VAL A 251 -16.73 -11.64 7.84
CA VAL A 251 -17.65 -12.13 6.80
C VAL A 251 -17.04 -13.29 6.01
N ASN A 252 -15.73 -13.23 5.73
CA ASN A 252 -15.03 -14.35 5.08
C ASN A 252 -15.01 -15.60 5.97
N HIS A 253 -14.88 -15.44 7.29
CA HIS A 253 -14.84 -16.54 8.24
C HIS A 253 -16.24 -17.06 8.62
N PHE A 254 -17.23 -16.17 8.69
CA PHE A 254 -18.63 -16.45 9.02
C PHE A 254 -19.56 -15.92 7.92
N PRO A 255 -19.76 -16.71 6.84
CA PRO A 255 -20.51 -16.26 5.66
C PRO A 255 -21.99 -15.97 5.90
N SER A 256 -22.54 -16.39 7.05
CA SER A 256 -23.91 -16.09 7.47
C SER A 256 -24.12 -14.62 7.86
N LEU A 257 -23.04 -13.89 8.15
CA LEU A 257 -23.09 -12.46 8.51
C LEU A 257 -23.27 -11.54 7.30
N GLU A 258 -23.28 -12.06 6.07
CA GLU A 258 -23.42 -11.23 4.84
C GLU A 258 -24.84 -10.62 4.69
N PHE A 259 -25.82 -11.09 5.47
CA PHE A 259 -27.23 -10.66 5.41
C PHE A 259 -27.69 -9.83 6.63
N LEU A 260 -26.76 -9.46 7.51
CA LEU A 260 -26.98 -8.57 8.66
C LEU A 260 -26.44 -7.18 8.34
#